data_AF-A0A3R6UAS8-F1
#
_entry.id   AF-A0A3R6UAS8-F1
#
_cell.length_a   1.000
_cell.length_b   1.000
_cell.length_c   1.000
_cell.angle_alpha   90.00
_cell.angle_beta   90.00
_cell.angle_gamma   90.00
#
_symmetry.space_group_name_H-M   'P 1'
#
loop_
_entity.id
_entity.type
_entity.pdbx_description
1 polymer ?
#
loop_
_entity_poly.entity_id
_entity_poly.type
_entity_poly.pdbx_seq_one_letter_code
_entity_poly.pdbx_strand_id
1 'polypeptide(L)'
;MPTIEVDIRKHIIETLKTEEPLCITEISSRLNLPREKTAPVVNRMEIAGILVRANKPHEKELYYYRAEPDKTVEEALAKSASIPIYKSELVQAAKKCKIGSNIRVFNNKIWNRNDDSWGKVEMATVIAKYPFLVRLSNGCCVSYAQLALYYRSPGRRRCIM
;
A
#
# COMPACT_ATOMS: atom_id res chain seq x y z
N MET A 1 -25.92 -5.80 9.04
CA MET A 1 -26.26 -5.12 7.77
C MET A 1 -24.98 -5.02 6.96
N PRO A 2 -24.92 -5.55 5.73
CA PRO A 2 -23.78 -5.25 4.86
C PRO A 2 -23.72 -3.73 4.66
N THR A 3 -22.54 -3.16 4.84
CA THR A 3 -22.32 -1.74 4.57
C THR A 3 -22.39 -1.51 3.07
N ILE A 4 -22.77 -0.31 2.64
CA ILE A 4 -22.82 0.11 1.22
C ILE A 4 -21.54 -0.30 0.47
N GLU A 5 -20.39 -0.31 1.15
CA GLU A 5 -19.12 -0.74 0.59
C GLU A 5 -19.05 -2.24 0.24
N VAL A 6 -19.66 -3.12 1.06
CA VAL A 6 -19.71 -4.57 0.80
C VAL A 6 -20.51 -4.86 -0.48
N ASP A 7 -21.61 -4.14 -0.67
CA ASP A 7 -22.47 -4.28 -1.85
C ASP A 7 -21.75 -3.80 -3.13
N ILE A 8 -21.01 -2.69 -3.04
CA ILE A 8 -20.18 -2.18 -4.15
C ILE A 8 -19.11 -3.20 -4.54
N ARG A 9 -18.38 -3.76 -3.57
CA ARG A 9 -17.33 -4.76 -3.83
C ARG A 9 -17.88 -5.99 -4.54
N LYS A 10 -19.02 -6.50 -4.08
CA LYS A 10 -19.67 -7.68 -4.67
C LYS A 10 -20.03 -7.45 -6.13
N HIS A 11 -20.64 -6.30 -6.45
CA HIS A 11 -21.00 -5.96 -7.82
C HIS A 11 -19.77 -5.76 -8.72
N ILE A 12 -18.69 -5.15 -8.21
CA ILE A 12 -17.43 -5.03 -8.97
C ILE A 12 -16.87 -6.40 -9.34
N ILE A 13 -16.86 -7.34 -8.38
CA ILE A 13 -16.39 -8.72 -8.61
C ILE A 13 -17.27 -9.43 -9.63
N GLU A 14 -18.60 -9.36 -9.49
CA GLU A 14 -19.54 -9.97 -10.45
C GLU A 14 -19.38 -9.39 -11.86
N THR A 15 -19.14 -8.08 -11.96
CA THR A 15 -18.92 -7.39 -13.24
C THR A 15 -17.61 -7.80 -13.92
N LEU A 16 -16.54 -8.00 -13.14
CA LEU A 16 -15.20 -8.32 -13.67
C LEU A 16 -14.93 -9.83 -13.78
N LYS A 17 -15.82 -10.68 -13.26
CA LYS A 17 -15.78 -12.14 -13.39
C LYS A 17 -16.22 -12.65 -14.76
N THR A 18 -17.02 -11.87 -15.48
CA THR A 18 -17.79 -12.38 -16.63
C THR A 18 -17.26 -11.98 -18.01
N GLU A 19 -16.39 -10.96 -18.16
CA GLU A 19 -15.53 -10.69 -19.34
C GLU A 19 -14.84 -9.30 -19.27
N GLU A 20 -13.78 -9.13 -20.08
CA GLU A 20 -12.91 -7.95 -20.37
C GLU A 20 -12.46 -7.01 -19.22
N PRO A 21 -11.17 -6.65 -19.14
CA PRO A 21 -10.68 -5.74 -18.11
C PRO A 21 -11.24 -4.32 -18.31
N LEU A 22 -11.71 -3.69 -17.23
CA LEU A 22 -12.42 -2.41 -17.28
C LEU A 22 -11.66 -1.30 -16.57
N CYS A 23 -11.82 -0.07 -17.03
CA CYS A 23 -11.33 1.08 -16.28
C CYS A 23 -12.31 1.50 -15.18
N ILE A 24 -11.83 2.30 -14.22
CA ILE A 24 -12.66 2.79 -13.11
C ILE A 24 -13.91 3.52 -13.62
N THR A 25 -13.81 4.24 -14.73
CA THR A 25 -14.94 4.95 -15.34
C THR A 25 -16.02 3.99 -15.83
N GLU A 26 -15.62 2.88 -16.48
CA GLU A 26 -16.53 1.84 -16.95
C GLU A 26 -17.17 1.08 -15.78
N ILE A 27 -16.39 0.78 -14.74
CA ILE A 27 -16.89 0.18 -13.49
C ILE A 27 -17.92 1.12 -12.84
N SER A 28 -17.60 2.41 -12.73
CA SER A 28 -18.49 3.43 -12.14
C SER A 28 -19.81 3.54 -12.90
N SER A 29 -19.74 3.51 -14.24
CA SER A 29 -20.92 3.55 -15.11
C SER A 29 -21.81 2.32 -14.92
N ARG A 30 -21.23 1.11 -14.81
CA ARG A 30 -21.99 -0.13 -14.62
C ARG A 30 -22.64 -0.22 -13.24
N LEU A 31 -22.01 0.36 -12.23
CA LEU A 31 -22.56 0.43 -10.87
C LEU A 31 -23.56 1.58 -10.68
N ASN A 32 -23.74 2.44 -11.68
CA ASN A 32 -24.50 3.69 -11.56
C ASN A 32 -24.05 4.53 -10.35
N LEU A 33 -22.74 4.59 -10.12
CA LEU A 33 -22.12 5.30 -9.01
C LEU A 33 -21.10 6.32 -9.51
N PRO A 34 -20.98 7.48 -8.82
CA PRO A 34 -19.97 8.46 -9.15
C PRO A 34 -18.57 7.91 -8.90
N ARG A 35 -17.61 8.32 -9.73
CA ARG A 35 -16.21 7.84 -9.67
C ARG A 35 -15.59 8.05 -8.29
N GLU A 36 -15.96 9.12 -7.60
CA GLU A 36 -15.48 9.49 -6.26
C GLU A 36 -15.86 8.45 -5.21
N LYS A 37 -16.96 7.70 -5.41
CA LYS A 37 -17.38 6.60 -4.53
C LYS A 37 -16.80 5.26 -4.96
N THR A 38 -16.62 5.06 -6.27
CA THR A 38 -16.12 3.81 -6.85
C THR A 38 -14.60 3.67 -6.72
N ALA A 39 -13.84 4.73 -7.01
CA ALA A 39 -12.38 4.70 -7.04
C ALA A 39 -11.73 4.30 -5.71
N PRO A 40 -12.18 4.79 -4.53
CA PRO A 40 -11.63 4.34 -3.25
C PRO A 40 -11.87 2.86 -2.97
N VAL A 41 -12.94 2.27 -3.53
CA VAL A 41 -13.25 0.84 -3.37
C VAL A 41 -12.36 0.02 -4.30
N VAL A 42 -12.25 0.41 -5.58
CA VAL A 42 -11.35 -0.23 -6.56
C VAL A 42 -9.90 -0.19 -6.07
N ASN A 43 -9.41 0.96 -5.61
CA ASN A 43 -8.05 1.09 -5.07
C ASN A 43 -7.81 0.19 -3.86
N ARG A 44 -8.79 0.06 -2.96
CA ARG A 44 -8.67 -0.84 -1.79
C ARG A 44 -8.69 -2.30 -2.21
N MET A 45 -9.46 -2.66 -3.24
CA MET A 45 -9.47 -4.01 -3.80
C MET A 45 -8.18 -4.32 -4.56
N GLU A 46 -7.56 -3.34 -5.23
CA GLU A 46 -6.23 -3.44 -5.84
C GLU A 46 -5.14 -3.67 -4.77
N ILE A 47 -5.12 -2.85 -3.71
CA ILE A 47 -4.19 -3.01 -2.58
C ILE A 47 -4.36 -4.38 -1.91
N ALA A 48 -5.59 -4.88 -1.82
CA ALA A 48 -5.90 -6.20 -1.26
C ALA A 48 -5.55 -7.36 -2.21
N GLY A 49 -5.09 -7.08 -3.44
CA GLY A 49 -4.76 -8.11 -4.44
C GLY A 49 -5.97 -8.79 -5.08
N ILE A 50 -7.18 -8.27 -4.85
CA ILE A 50 -8.44 -8.80 -5.41
C ILE A 50 -8.57 -8.39 -6.88
N LEU A 51 -8.14 -7.16 -7.19
CA LEU A 51 -8.07 -6.64 -8.55
C LEU A 51 -6.62 -6.44 -8.94
N VAL A 52 -6.29 -6.71 -10.20
CA VAL A 52 -4.96 -6.44 -10.75
C VAL A 52 -5.09 -5.41 -11.85
N ARG A 53 -4.23 -4.41 -11.81
CA ARG A 53 -4.10 -3.40 -12.85
C ARG A 53 -3.23 -3.95 -13.99
N ALA A 54 -3.75 -3.92 -15.22
CA ALA A 54 -3.08 -4.50 -16.38
C ALA A 54 -2.04 -3.59 -17.05
N ASN A 55 -2.05 -2.26 -16.82
CA ASN A 55 -1.36 -1.31 -17.71
C ASN A 55 -0.27 -0.42 -17.09
N LYS A 56 0.68 -0.07 -17.98
CA LYS A 56 1.83 0.84 -17.84
C LYS A 56 1.39 2.33 -17.79
N PRO A 57 2.23 3.25 -17.27
CA PRO A 57 1.87 4.64 -16.91
C PRO A 57 1.29 5.56 -18.01
N HIS A 58 1.18 5.11 -19.26
CA HIS A 58 0.67 5.92 -20.38
C HIS A 58 -0.54 5.31 -21.10
N GLU A 59 -1.06 4.18 -20.60
CA GLU A 59 -2.23 3.52 -21.17
C GLU A 59 -3.43 3.59 -20.22
N LYS A 60 -4.63 3.40 -20.79
CA LYS A 60 -5.89 3.37 -20.04
C LYS A 60 -5.76 2.40 -18.87
N GLU A 61 -6.05 2.85 -17.64
CA GLU A 61 -5.98 2.01 -16.44
C GLU A 61 -7.07 0.94 -16.52
N LEU A 62 -6.70 -0.31 -16.80
CA LEU A 62 -7.63 -1.43 -16.91
C LEU A 62 -7.44 -2.38 -15.73
N TYR A 63 -8.56 -2.84 -15.16
CA TYR A 63 -8.62 -3.74 -14.01
C TYR A 63 -9.29 -5.06 -14.40
N TYR A 64 -8.69 -6.18 -14.00
CA TYR A 64 -9.34 -7.49 -14.07
C TYR A 64 -9.44 -8.13 -12.70
N TYR A 65 -10.46 -8.97 -12.54
CA TYR A 65 -10.65 -9.77 -11.34
C TYR A 65 -9.70 -10.96 -11.34
N ARG A 66 -9.01 -11.17 -10.21
CA ARG A 66 -8.19 -12.36 -10.00
C ARG A 66 -8.99 -13.37 -9.19
N ALA A 67 -9.33 -14.51 -9.80
CA ALA A 67 -10.27 -15.49 -9.24
C ALA A 67 -9.80 -16.16 -7.96
N GLU A 68 -8.52 -16.09 -7.64
CA GLU A 68 -7.99 -16.50 -6.34
C GLU A 68 -6.94 -15.48 -5.91
N PRO A 69 -7.00 -14.95 -4.67
CA PRO A 69 -5.78 -14.46 -4.07
C PRO A 69 -4.87 -15.69 -4.04
N ASP A 70 -3.71 -15.61 -4.70
CA ASP A 70 -2.67 -16.61 -4.46
C ASP A 70 -2.63 -16.80 -2.94
N LYS A 71 -2.83 -18.03 -2.44
CA LYS A 71 -2.80 -18.29 -0.99
C LYS A 71 -1.57 -17.67 -0.34
N THR A 72 -0.48 -17.52 -1.11
CA THR A 72 0.75 -16.82 -0.73
C THR A 72 0.63 -15.31 -0.58
N VAL A 73 -0.25 -14.60 -1.29
CA VAL A 73 -0.48 -13.15 -1.16
C VAL A 73 -1.43 -12.83 -0.02
N GLU A 74 -2.50 -13.60 0.19
CA GLU A 74 -3.32 -13.48 1.40
C GLU A 74 -2.56 -13.94 2.64
N GLU A 75 -1.73 -15.00 2.56
CA GLU A 75 -0.82 -15.36 3.65
C GLU A 75 0.33 -14.35 3.83
N ALA A 76 0.80 -13.68 2.77
CA ALA A 76 1.81 -12.61 2.90
C ALA A 76 1.21 -11.32 3.44
N LEU A 77 0.00 -10.95 3.03
CA LEU A 77 -0.76 -9.83 3.56
C LEU A 77 -1.19 -10.13 4.99
N ALA A 78 -1.67 -11.33 5.28
CA ALA A 78 -1.96 -11.81 6.63
C ALA A 78 -0.68 -11.89 7.45
N LYS A 79 0.47 -12.38 6.94
CA LYS A 79 1.76 -12.32 7.65
C LYS A 79 2.27 -10.90 7.87
N SER A 80 1.97 -9.98 6.96
CA SER A 80 2.32 -8.55 7.09
C SER A 80 1.37 -7.81 8.04
N ALA A 81 0.10 -8.22 8.10
CA ALA A 81 -0.93 -7.73 9.01
C ALA A 81 -0.90 -8.44 10.38
N SER A 82 -0.24 -9.60 10.48
CA SER A 82 -0.15 -10.44 11.68
C SER A 82 1.13 -10.21 12.47
N ILE A 83 1.83 -9.09 12.25
CA ILE A 83 2.83 -8.67 13.23
C ILE A 83 2.11 -7.72 14.18
N PRO A 84 1.46 -8.22 15.25
CA PRO A 84 0.75 -7.36 16.18
C PRO A 84 1.73 -6.35 16.76
N ILE A 85 1.53 -5.07 16.48
CA ILE A 85 2.35 -3.99 17.03
C ILE A 85 1.73 -3.59 18.35
N TYR A 86 2.40 -3.90 19.45
CA TYR A 86 1.94 -3.53 20.78
C TYR A 86 2.05 -2.03 20.98
N LYS A 87 1.12 -1.44 21.76
CA LYS A 87 1.13 -0.01 22.09
C LYS A 87 2.47 0.44 22.70
N SER A 88 3.10 -0.43 23.49
CA SER A 88 4.43 -0.20 24.07
C SER A 88 5.51 0.00 23.00
N GLU A 89 5.42 -0.69 21.87
CA GLU A 89 6.40 -0.58 20.78
C GLU A 89 6.22 0.68 19.96
N LEU A 90 4.99 1.15 19.78
CA LEU A 90 4.74 2.48 19.19
C LEU A 90 5.38 3.58 20.05
N VAL A 91 5.20 3.51 21.37
CA VAL A 91 5.81 4.45 22.32
C VAL A 91 7.33 4.33 22.28
N GLN A 92 7.89 3.12 22.23
CA GLN A 92 9.33 2.93 22.11
C GLN A 92 9.89 3.44 20.78
N ALA A 93 9.19 3.20 19.67
CA ALA A 93 9.59 3.69 18.36
C ALA A 93 9.60 5.22 18.32
N ALA A 94 8.57 5.86 18.88
CA ALA A 94 8.52 7.31 19.02
C ALA A 94 9.64 7.87 19.91
N LYS A 95 10.04 7.16 20.97
CA LYS A 95 11.17 7.55 21.83
C LYS A 95 12.54 7.33 21.17
N LYS A 96 12.73 6.20 20.49
CA LYS A 96 13.99 5.82 19.83
C LYS A 96 14.27 6.68 18.60
N CYS A 97 13.23 7.01 17.84
CA CYS A 97 13.34 7.83 16.64
C CYS A 97 13.52 9.31 17.04
N LYS A 98 14.73 9.84 16.86
CA LYS A 98 15.05 11.26 17.07
C LYS A 98 15.23 11.97 15.73
N ILE A 99 14.99 13.28 15.70
CA ILE A 99 15.45 14.13 14.59
C ILE A 99 16.97 13.91 14.43
N GLY A 100 17.43 13.76 13.19
CA GLY A 100 18.80 13.36 12.86
C GLY A 100 19.04 11.84 12.79
N SER A 101 18.05 11.01 13.15
CA SER A 101 18.20 9.55 13.00
C SER A 101 18.18 9.13 11.55
N ASN A 102 19.07 8.22 11.15
CA ASN A 102 19.07 7.64 9.81
C ASN A 102 18.21 6.38 9.76
N ILE A 103 17.29 6.36 8.80
CA ILE A 103 16.34 5.28 8.56
C ILE A 103 16.53 4.75 7.14
N ARG A 104 16.61 3.43 7.00
CA ARG A 104 16.69 2.79 5.70
C ARG A 104 15.28 2.65 5.13
N VAL A 105 14.99 3.32 4.02
CA VAL A 105 13.66 3.33 3.39
C VAL A 105 13.74 2.99 1.91
N PHE A 106 12.71 2.36 1.37
CA PHE A 106 12.54 2.20 -0.06
C PHE A 106 11.82 3.44 -0.61
N ASN A 107 12.49 4.18 -1.49
CA ASN A 107 11.94 5.37 -2.13
C ASN A 107 11.46 4.99 -3.54
N ASN A 108 10.17 4.71 -3.68
CA ASN A 108 9.54 4.32 -4.94
C ASN A 108 9.41 5.44 -5.98
N LYS A 109 9.78 6.69 -5.63
CA LYS A 109 9.69 7.85 -6.53
C LYS A 109 10.91 7.99 -7.45
N ILE A 110 11.96 7.21 -7.20
CA ILE A 110 13.21 7.27 -7.96
C ILE A 110 13.13 6.25 -9.08
N TRP A 111 13.31 6.71 -10.32
CA TRP A 111 13.53 5.83 -11.45
C TRP A 111 15.00 5.39 -11.49
N ASN A 112 15.25 4.09 -11.44
CA ASN A 112 16.59 3.55 -11.57
C ASN A 112 16.84 3.11 -13.02
N ARG A 113 17.67 3.88 -13.73
CA ARG A 113 17.99 3.64 -15.14
C ARG A 113 18.83 2.37 -15.36
N ASN A 114 19.54 1.89 -14.34
CA ASN A 114 20.48 0.77 -14.50
C ASN A 114 19.79 -0.59 -14.56
N ASP A 115 18.64 -0.73 -13.92
CA ASP A 115 17.86 -1.98 -13.85
C ASP A 115 16.42 -1.81 -14.35
N ASP A 116 16.14 -0.69 -15.02
CA ASP A 116 14.82 -0.34 -15.58
C ASP A 116 13.69 -0.49 -14.54
N SER A 117 13.97 -0.15 -13.29
CA SER A 117 13.07 -0.38 -12.16
C SER A 117 12.69 0.89 -11.40
N TRP A 118 11.50 0.89 -10.82
CA TRP A 118 11.05 1.94 -9.92
C TRP A 118 11.46 1.63 -8.49
N GLY A 119 12.19 2.59 -7.93
CA GLY A 119 12.47 2.70 -6.52
C GLY A 119 13.87 2.28 -6.14
N LYS A 120 14.37 2.87 -5.05
CA LYS A 120 15.70 2.60 -4.53
C LYS A 120 15.68 2.55 -3.02
N VAL A 121 16.43 1.62 -2.44
CA VAL A 121 16.67 1.62 -0.99
C VAL A 121 17.70 2.70 -0.66
N GLU A 122 17.30 3.65 0.17
CA GLU A 122 18.10 4.80 0.57
C GLU A 122 18.17 4.93 2.09
N MET A 123 19.27 5.51 2.56
CA MET A 123 19.36 5.98 3.94
C MET A 123 18.88 7.42 3.99
N ALA A 124 17.77 7.65 4.68
CA ALA A 124 17.20 8.98 4.81
C ALA A 124 17.15 9.41 6.28
N THR A 125 17.55 10.66 6.51
CA THR A 125 17.58 11.27 7.85
C THR A 125 16.21 11.80 8.24
N VAL A 126 15.80 11.61 9.50
CA VAL A 126 14.58 12.20 10.07
C VAL A 126 14.77 13.69 10.25
N ILE A 127 13.94 14.49 9.57
CA ILE A 127 14.00 15.95 9.61
C ILE A 127 12.88 16.58 10.45
N ALA A 128 11.75 15.88 10.61
CA ALA A 128 10.64 16.34 11.44
C ALA A 128 9.86 15.17 12.02
N LYS A 129 9.23 15.41 13.17
CA LYS A 129 8.36 14.45 13.86
C LYS A 129 6.95 15.01 14.00
N TYR A 130 5.96 14.16 13.79
CA TYR A 130 4.54 14.44 13.95
C TYR A 130 3.93 13.40 14.92
N PRO A 131 2.68 13.58 15.36
CA PRO A 131 2.05 12.68 16.34
C PRO A 131 2.00 11.19 15.92
N PHE A 132 1.86 10.90 14.61
CA PHE A 132 1.68 9.53 14.11
C PHE A 132 2.78 9.07 13.14
N LEU A 133 3.62 9.99 12.66
CA LEU A 133 4.62 9.73 11.63
C LEU A 133 5.82 10.67 11.75
N VAL A 134 6.87 10.37 11.01
CA VAL A 134 8.06 11.22 10.86
C VAL A 134 8.30 11.52 9.38
N ARG A 135 8.84 12.70 9.11
CA ARG A 135 9.23 13.12 7.76
C ARG A 135 10.74 12.95 7.58
N LEU A 136 11.12 12.44 6.43
CA LEU A 136 12.50 12.17 6.06
C LEU A 136 13.02 13.20 5.05
N SER A 137 14.35 13.34 4.97
CA SER A 137 15.05 14.26 4.07
C SER A 137 14.79 14.01 2.59
N ASN A 138 14.56 12.75 2.19
CA ASN A 138 14.21 12.40 0.82
C ASN A 138 12.72 12.63 0.46
N GLY A 139 11.95 13.26 1.36
CA GLY A 139 10.54 13.57 1.15
C GLY A 139 9.59 12.40 1.42
N CYS A 140 10.08 11.24 1.88
CA CYS A 140 9.25 10.14 2.37
C CYS A 140 8.72 10.44 3.78
N CYS A 141 7.60 9.80 4.12
CA CYS A 141 7.02 9.81 5.45
C CYS A 141 6.92 8.37 5.97
N VAL A 142 7.20 8.19 7.25
CA VAL A 142 7.20 6.87 7.89
C VAL A 142 6.37 6.92 9.16
N SER A 143 5.44 5.98 9.32
CA SER A 143 4.63 5.84 10.54
C SER A 143 5.42 5.26 11.71
N TYR A 144 5.00 5.54 12.94
CA TYR A 144 5.59 4.87 14.11
C TYR A 144 5.34 3.36 14.14
N ALA A 145 4.30 2.88 13.45
CA ALA A 145 4.06 1.45 13.24
C ALA A 145 5.18 0.81 12.39
N GLN A 146 5.50 1.41 11.24
CA GLN A 146 6.62 0.97 10.41
C GLN A 146 7.96 1.05 11.15
N LEU A 147 8.17 2.11 11.94
CA LEU A 147 9.38 2.23 12.78
C LEU A 147 9.44 1.15 13.87
N ALA A 148 8.32 0.80 14.49
CA ALA A 148 8.28 -0.28 15.48
C ALA A 148 8.72 -1.60 14.86
N LEU A 149 8.20 -1.95 13.68
CA LEU A 149 8.60 -3.13 12.93
C LEU A 149 10.08 -3.08 12.50
N TYR A 150 10.55 -1.92 12.06
CA TYR A 150 11.94 -1.69 11.71
C TYR A 150 12.88 -1.93 12.91
N TYR A 151 12.50 -1.46 14.10
CA TYR A 151 13.30 -1.64 15.32
C TYR A 151 13.23 -3.05 15.92
N ARG A 152 12.25 -3.89 15.55
CA ARG A 152 12.26 -5.33 15.90
C ARG A 152 13.36 -6.11 15.21
N SER A 153 13.78 -5.67 14.01
CA SER A 153 14.73 -6.42 13.21
C SER A 153 16.15 -6.22 13.73
N PRO A 154 16.84 -7.28 14.21
CA PRO A 154 18.22 -7.16 14.66
C PRO A 154 19.11 -6.63 13.52
N GLY A 155 19.92 -5.62 13.84
CA GLY A 155 20.82 -4.99 12.89
C GLY A 155 20.18 -4.09 11.83
N ARG A 156 18.87 -3.76 11.93
CA ARG A 156 18.17 -2.83 11.00
C ARG A 156 18.36 -3.19 9.51
N ARG A 157 18.48 -4.49 9.23
CA ARG A 157 18.75 -4.99 7.86
C ARG A 157 17.56 -4.77 6.93
N ARG A 158 16.34 -4.70 7.47
CA ARG A 158 15.11 -4.45 6.69
C ARG A 158 14.97 -2.96 6.41
N CYS A 159 14.65 -2.60 5.18
CA CYS A 159 14.20 -1.25 4.85
C CYS A 159 12.71 -1.12 5.16
N ILE A 160 12.27 0.11 5.41
CA ILE A 160 10.85 0.45 5.48
C ILE A 160 10.35 0.61 4.04
N MET A 161 9.34 -0.18 3.68
CA MET A 161 8.64 -0.11 2.39
C MET A 161 7.66 1.06 2.39
#